data_AF-A0A7S1V083-F1
#
_entry.id   AF-A0A7S1V083-F1
#
_cell.length_a   1.000
_cell.length_b   1.000
_cell.length_c   1.000
_cell.angle_alpha   90.00
_cell.angle_beta   90.00
_cell.angle_gamma   90.00
#
_symmetry.space_group_name_H-M   'P 1'
#
loop_
_entity.id
_entity.type
_entity.pdbx_description
1 polymer ?
#
loop_
_entity_poly.entity_id
_entity_poly.type
_entity_poly.pdbx_seq_one_letter_code
_entity_poly.pdbx_strand_id
1 'polypeptide(L)'
;SFDNGIALSNEDSPQFQAAQWILSHDGGLLNRLSEKRILQRYAMATFYFALEGDGWLEKTNWLNFAEECEWYSDEAETLCSETGYVAELVMQRNLLRGSLPPEVGLLEEMTNLDLLHNDIVGEIPTAIGLLTKLTKLVMASNQVVSPILPLAKCTNLETLNLQENPLRSSIPSEFFQNCTSLTSFHLQNTGLTGALPSEIGRLTSVRLMNLFGNELTSTIPTEIGLCQSIE
;
A
#
# COMPACT_ATOMS: atom_id res chain seq x y z
N SER A 1 2.26 -7.26 -16.21
CA SER A 1 0.88 -6.80 -15.95
C SER A 1 0.12 -7.87 -15.21
N PHE A 2 -0.68 -7.50 -14.21
CA PHE A 2 -1.46 -8.43 -13.38
C PHE A 2 -2.76 -8.94 -14.04
N ASP A 3 -3.07 -8.45 -15.24
CA ASP A 3 -4.32 -8.70 -15.97
C ASP A 3 -4.12 -9.45 -17.30
N ASN A 4 -3.03 -10.21 -17.42
CA ASN A 4 -2.61 -10.90 -18.65
C ASN A 4 -2.39 -9.98 -19.85
N GLY A 5 -2.07 -8.70 -19.61
CA GLY A 5 -1.65 -7.75 -20.66
C GLY A 5 -2.79 -6.94 -21.26
N ILE A 6 -3.99 -6.98 -20.68
CA ILE A 6 -5.14 -6.18 -21.13
C ILE A 6 -4.80 -4.68 -21.01
N ALA A 7 -4.31 -4.23 -19.86
CA ALA A 7 -3.91 -2.84 -19.66
C ALA A 7 -2.79 -2.43 -20.62
N LEU A 8 -1.79 -3.31 -20.85
CA LEU A 8 -0.72 -3.05 -21.82
C LEU A 8 -1.21 -2.92 -23.28
N SER A 9 -2.45 -3.26 -23.59
CA SER A 9 -3.06 -3.05 -24.90
C SER A 9 -3.96 -1.80 -24.97
N ASN A 10 -4.17 -1.11 -23.85
CA ASN A 10 -4.95 0.11 -23.75
C ASN A 10 -4.02 1.32 -23.59
N GLU A 11 -3.97 2.20 -24.59
CA GLU A 11 -3.08 3.37 -24.63
C GLU A 11 -3.31 4.38 -23.51
N ASP A 12 -4.54 4.42 -22.98
CA ASP A 12 -4.92 5.31 -21.87
C ASP A 12 -4.61 4.71 -20.50
N SER A 13 -4.13 3.46 -20.43
CA SER A 13 -3.84 2.82 -19.15
C SER A 13 -2.51 3.31 -18.55
N PRO A 14 -2.41 3.37 -17.22
CA PRO A 14 -1.13 3.62 -16.54
C PRO A 14 -0.02 2.64 -16.92
N GLN A 15 -0.39 1.37 -17.13
CA GLN A 15 0.52 0.30 -17.51
C GLN A 15 1.14 0.55 -18.89
N PHE A 16 0.30 0.92 -19.87
CA PHE A 16 0.80 1.27 -21.19
C PHE A 16 1.67 2.52 -21.15
N GLN A 17 1.22 3.58 -20.46
CA GLN A 17 1.98 4.82 -20.32
C GLN A 17 3.34 4.59 -19.67
N ALA A 18 3.40 3.77 -18.61
CA ALA A 18 4.64 3.35 -17.97
C ALA A 18 5.55 2.57 -18.93
N ALA A 19 5.01 1.58 -19.63
CA ALA A 19 5.78 0.80 -20.60
C ALA A 19 6.31 1.68 -21.74
N GLN A 20 5.50 2.59 -22.27
CA GLN A 20 5.92 3.54 -23.30
C GLN A 20 7.00 4.48 -22.79
N TRP A 21 6.83 5.06 -21.60
CA TRP A 21 7.85 5.93 -21.00
C TRP A 21 9.18 5.19 -20.87
N ILE A 22 9.16 3.95 -20.38
CA ILE A 22 10.36 3.11 -20.28
C ILE A 22 10.99 2.84 -21.67
N LEU A 23 10.19 2.50 -22.68
CA LEU A 23 10.71 2.15 -24.00
C LEU A 23 11.27 3.35 -24.79
N SER A 24 10.72 4.54 -24.56
CA SER A 24 11.00 5.72 -25.40
C SER A 24 11.85 6.80 -24.70
N HIS A 25 11.77 6.91 -23.37
CA HIS A 25 12.37 7.99 -22.60
C HIS A 25 13.38 7.52 -21.56
N ASP A 26 13.68 6.23 -21.46
CA ASP A 26 14.54 5.69 -20.40
C ASP A 26 16.02 5.52 -20.75
N GLY A 27 16.51 6.27 -21.74
CA GLY A 27 17.94 6.42 -22.03
C GLY A 27 18.72 5.13 -22.37
N GLY A 28 18.03 4.01 -22.63
CA GLY A 28 18.65 2.71 -22.93
C GLY A 28 19.09 1.91 -21.69
N LEU A 29 18.58 2.23 -20.50
CA LEU A 29 18.90 1.51 -19.26
C LEU A 29 18.40 0.06 -19.26
N LEU A 30 17.34 -0.26 -20.00
CA LEU A 30 16.78 -1.61 -20.10
C LEU A 30 17.82 -2.70 -20.38
N ASN A 31 18.83 -2.41 -21.22
CA ASN A 31 19.86 -3.40 -21.58
C ASN A 31 20.92 -3.59 -20.49
N ARG A 32 20.91 -2.78 -19.43
CA ARG A 32 21.90 -2.75 -18.34
C ARG A 32 21.31 -3.16 -17.00
N LEU A 33 19.99 -3.13 -16.86
CA LEU A 33 19.28 -3.46 -15.63
C LEU A 33 18.98 -4.96 -15.55
N SER A 34 18.94 -5.48 -14.32
CA SER A 34 18.40 -6.82 -14.06
C SER A 34 16.88 -6.82 -14.29
N GLU A 35 16.30 -7.99 -14.53
CA GLU A 35 14.84 -8.14 -14.66
C GLU A 35 14.10 -7.54 -13.44
N LYS A 36 14.59 -7.78 -12.22
CA LYS A 36 14.01 -7.24 -10.99
C LYS A 36 14.05 -5.70 -10.95
N ARG A 37 15.12 -5.08 -11.45
CA ARG A 37 15.22 -3.62 -11.56
C ARG A 37 14.26 -3.07 -12.61
N ILE A 38 14.10 -3.75 -13.74
CA ILE A 38 13.10 -3.36 -14.77
C ILE A 38 11.69 -3.41 -14.19
N LEU A 39 11.35 -4.46 -13.43
CA LEU A 39 10.04 -4.59 -12.78
C LEU A 39 9.79 -3.50 -11.73
N GLN A 40 10.79 -3.15 -10.93
CA GLN A 40 10.71 -2.03 -10.00
C GLN A 40 10.45 -0.71 -10.74
N ARG A 41 11.24 -0.41 -11.78
CA ARG A 41 11.08 0.80 -12.59
C ARG A 41 9.69 0.90 -13.20
N TYR A 42 9.21 -0.22 -13.75
CA TYR A 42 7.87 -0.35 -14.29
C TYR A 42 6.79 -0.13 -13.23
N ALA A 43 6.97 -0.67 -12.02
CA ALA A 43 6.03 -0.47 -10.92
C ALA A 43 5.97 0.99 -10.47
N MET A 44 7.12 1.65 -10.32
CA MET A 44 7.21 3.07 -9.96
C MET A 44 6.61 3.96 -11.05
N ALA A 45 6.90 3.70 -12.33
CA ALA A 45 6.30 4.46 -13.43
C ALA A 45 4.78 4.24 -13.51
N THR A 46 4.31 2.99 -13.33
CA THR A 46 2.87 2.71 -13.29
C THR A 46 2.20 3.41 -12.13
N PHE A 47 2.83 3.42 -10.95
CA PHE A 47 2.37 4.16 -9.78
C PHE A 47 2.21 5.66 -10.08
N TYR A 48 3.19 6.28 -10.74
CA TYR A 48 3.11 7.67 -11.17
C TYR A 48 1.90 7.93 -12.06
N PHE A 49 1.74 7.16 -13.14
CA PHE A 49 0.64 7.38 -14.09
C PHE A 49 -0.73 7.03 -13.48
N ALA A 50 -0.81 5.98 -12.67
CA ALA A 50 -2.07 5.53 -12.07
C ALA A 50 -2.62 6.50 -11.03
N LEU A 51 -1.72 7.27 -10.40
CA LEU A 51 -2.07 8.21 -9.36
C LEU A 51 -2.02 9.69 -9.80
N GLU A 52 -2.09 9.93 -11.12
CA GLU A 52 -2.08 11.27 -11.74
C GLU A 52 -0.83 12.09 -11.38
N GLY A 53 0.36 11.50 -11.55
CA GLY A 53 1.67 12.05 -11.18
C GLY A 53 1.94 13.50 -11.55
N ASP A 54 1.49 13.93 -12.73
CA ASP A 54 1.65 15.31 -13.20
C ASP A 54 0.95 16.34 -12.28
N GLY A 55 -0.09 15.90 -11.56
CA GLY A 55 -0.90 16.71 -10.65
C GLY A 55 -0.39 16.79 -9.21
N TRP A 56 0.64 16.03 -8.84
CA TRP A 56 1.16 16.04 -7.46
C TRP A 56 1.82 17.36 -7.09
N LEU A 57 1.85 17.66 -5.79
CA LEU A 57 2.57 18.83 -5.24
C LEU A 57 4.09 18.64 -5.37
N GLU A 58 4.59 17.54 -4.82
CA GLU A 58 5.95 17.06 -4.86
C GLU A 58 6.06 15.91 -5.89
N LYS A 59 6.54 16.26 -7.09
CA LYS A 59 6.82 15.32 -8.20
C LYS A 59 8.24 15.46 -8.75
N THR A 60 9.09 16.24 -8.09
CA THR A 60 10.47 16.47 -8.52
C THR A 60 11.19 15.14 -8.67
N ASN A 61 11.97 15.00 -9.75
CA ASN A 61 12.77 13.82 -10.05
C ASN A 61 12.00 12.51 -10.35
N TRP A 62 10.66 12.52 -10.37
CA TRP A 62 9.92 11.37 -10.89
C TRP A 62 10.12 11.20 -12.40
N LEU A 63 10.12 9.95 -12.85
CA LEU A 63 10.28 9.61 -14.27
C LEU A 63 11.53 10.24 -14.89
N ASN A 64 12.67 10.13 -14.20
CA ASN A 64 13.97 10.61 -14.69
C ASN A 64 14.91 9.44 -15.07
N PHE A 65 16.06 9.74 -15.66
CA PHE A 65 17.06 8.74 -16.08
C PHE A 65 17.91 8.14 -14.96
N ALA A 66 17.82 8.65 -13.73
CA ALA A 66 18.49 8.06 -12.59
C ALA A 66 17.77 6.78 -12.12
N GLU A 67 18.43 6.01 -11.23
CA GLU A 67 17.80 4.87 -10.57
C GLU A 67 16.63 5.33 -9.69
N GLU A 68 15.63 4.48 -9.46
CA GLU A 68 14.41 4.88 -8.75
C GLU A 68 14.67 5.30 -7.30
N CYS A 69 15.81 4.92 -6.72
CA CYS A 69 16.25 5.37 -5.41
C CYS A 69 16.57 6.87 -5.36
N GLU A 70 16.81 7.49 -6.51
CA GLU A 70 17.00 8.94 -6.65
C GLU A 70 15.72 9.63 -7.15
N TRP A 71 14.68 8.86 -7.47
CA TRP A 71 13.38 9.44 -7.76
C TRP A 71 12.79 9.92 -6.45
N TYR A 72 12.31 11.16 -6.44
CA TYR A 72 11.82 11.83 -5.22
C TYR A 72 12.95 12.07 -4.22
N SER A 73 13.78 13.10 -4.48
CA SER A 73 14.68 13.64 -3.46
C SER A 73 14.79 15.16 -3.55
N ASP A 74 14.48 15.80 -2.42
CA ASP A 74 15.17 16.97 -1.85
C ASP A 74 14.80 17.12 -0.35
N GLU A 75 13.60 16.69 0.09
CA GLU A 75 13.18 16.75 1.52
C GLU A 75 12.35 15.54 2.06
N ALA A 76 11.92 14.61 1.20
CA ALA A 76 11.19 13.39 1.58
C ALA A 76 11.88 12.16 0.98
N GLU A 77 12.08 11.12 1.79
CA GLU A 77 12.99 10.02 1.48
C GLU A 77 12.27 8.88 0.73
N THR A 78 12.53 8.68 -0.57
CA THR A 78 12.45 7.32 -1.14
C THR A 78 13.64 6.55 -0.60
N LEU A 79 13.39 5.67 0.37
CA LEU A 79 14.47 4.86 0.93
C LEU A 79 14.55 3.55 0.17
N CYS A 80 15.75 3.26 -0.32
CA CYS A 80 16.07 1.95 -0.86
C CYS A 80 16.72 1.07 0.20
N SER A 81 16.48 -0.24 0.09
CA SER A 81 17.21 -1.24 0.88
C SER A 81 18.71 -1.19 0.59
N GLU A 82 19.52 -1.86 1.41
CA GLU A 82 20.97 -2.02 1.20
C GLU A 82 21.33 -2.63 -0.17
N THR A 83 20.35 -3.27 -0.83
CA THR A 83 20.49 -3.88 -2.15
C THR A 83 20.00 -2.98 -3.30
N GLY A 84 19.66 -1.72 -3.02
CA GLY A 84 19.30 -0.69 -3.99
C GLY A 84 17.90 -0.88 -4.61
N TYR A 85 16.98 -1.54 -3.92
CA TYR A 85 15.57 -1.62 -4.34
C TYR A 85 14.71 -0.75 -3.43
N VAL A 86 13.64 -0.17 -3.97
CA VAL A 86 12.70 0.67 -3.23
C VAL A 86 12.12 -0.13 -2.07
N ALA A 87 12.36 0.37 -0.86
CA ALA A 87 11.89 -0.21 0.39
C ALA A 87 10.86 0.68 1.09
N GLU A 88 10.96 2.00 0.91
CA GLU A 88 10.00 2.93 1.49
C GLU A 88 9.53 3.95 0.47
N LEU A 89 8.22 4.21 0.51
CA LEU A 89 7.57 5.25 -0.28
C LEU A 89 6.64 6.06 0.62
N VAL A 90 7.07 7.29 0.95
CA VAL A 90 6.35 8.21 1.84
C VAL A 90 5.88 9.43 1.05
N MET A 91 4.63 9.41 0.62
CA MET A 91 3.99 10.44 -0.22
C MET A 91 2.73 10.99 0.44
N GLN A 92 2.91 11.53 1.64
CA GLN A 92 1.82 12.09 2.43
C GLN A 92 1.40 13.46 1.88
N ARG A 93 0.11 13.80 1.93
CA ARG A 93 -0.38 15.15 1.61
C ARG A 93 0.06 15.67 0.24
N ASN A 94 0.09 14.80 -0.77
CA ASN A 94 0.72 15.08 -2.05
C ASN A 94 -0.26 15.10 -3.25
N LEU A 95 -1.57 15.13 -2.98
CA LEU A 95 -2.65 15.15 -3.98
C LEU A 95 -2.64 13.94 -4.93
N LEU A 96 -2.23 12.76 -4.45
CA LEU A 96 -2.32 11.53 -5.22
C LEU A 96 -3.81 11.22 -5.47
N ARG A 97 -4.19 11.05 -6.74
CA ARG A 97 -5.58 10.84 -7.19
C ARG A 97 -5.69 9.61 -8.07
N GLY A 98 -6.78 8.87 -7.98
CA GLY A 98 -6.95 7.62 -8.74
C GLY A 98 -6.75 6.40 -7.86
N SER A 99 -6.49 5.24 -8.46
CA SER A 99 -6.46 3.95 -7.76
C SER A 99 -5.04 3.40 -7.67
N LEU A 100 -4.70 2.78 -6.55
CA LEU A 100 -3.40 2.12 -6.37
C LEU A 100 -3.25 0.94 -7.36
N PRO A 101 -2.25 0.94 -8.26
CA PRO A 101 -2.13 -0.10 -9.27
C PRO A 101 -1.63 -1.43 -8.67
N PRO A 102 -2.06 -2.59 -9.19
CA PRO A 102 -1.55 -3.90 -8.75
C PRO A 102 -0.04 -4.05 -8.84
N GLU A 103 0.60 -3.32 -9.76
CA GLU A 103 2.05 -3.24 -9.91
C GLU A 103 2.81 -2.85 -8.64
N VAL A 104 2.16 -2.24 -7.64
CA VAL A 104 2.75 -2.03 -6.31
C VAL A 104 3.30 -3.33 -5.70
N GLY A 105 2.68 -4.49 -6.02
CA GLY A 105 3.13 -5.80 -5.57
C GLY A 105 4.46 -6.28 -6.16
N LEU A 106 5.03 -5.57 -7.15
CA LEU A 106 6.35 -5.87 -7.72
C LEU A 106 7.51 -5.23 -6.92
N LEU A 107 7.20 -4.35 -5.97
CA LEU A 107 8.18 -3.71 -5.10
C LEU A 107 8.54 -4.66 -3.94
N GLU A 108 9.18 -5.79 -4.26
CA GLU A 108 9.42 -6.90 -3.33
C GLU A 108 10.18 -6.55 -2.05
N GLU A 109 10.95 -5.45 -2.07
CA GLU A 109 11.72 -4.97 -0.91
C GLU A 109 10.95 -3.95 -0.05
N MET A 110 9.70 -3.63 -0.40
CA MET A 110 8.85 -2.66 0.30
C MET A 110 8.60 -3.08 1.76
N THR A 111 8.99 -2.21 2.68
CA THR A 111 8.76 -2.29 4.12
C THR A 111 7.76 -1.23 4.60
N ASN A 112 7.75 -0.05 3.98
CA ASN A 112 6.93 1.08 4.42
C ASN A 112 6.25 1.80 3.25
N LEU A 113 4.92 1.67 3.16
CA LEU A 113 4.10 2.41 2.22
C LEU A 113 3.21 3.40 2.97
N ASP A 114 3.48 4.69 2.83
CA ASP A 114 2.81 5.76 3.56
C ASP A 114 2.23 6.81 2.60
N LEU A 115 0.92 6.70 2.38
CA LEU A 115 0.12 7.49 1.44
C LEU A 115 -0.94 8.32 2.18
N LEU A 116 -0.64 8.68 3.43
CA LEU A 116 -1.52 9.45 4.32
C LEU A 116 -2.04 10.73 3.64
N HIS A 117 -3.34 10.99 3.78
CA HIS A 117 -3.98 12.26 3.44
C HIS A 117 -3.81 12.63 1.96
N ASN A 118 -4.39 11.80 1.09
CA ASN A 118 -4.46 12.01 -0.35
C ASN A 118 -5.91 11.82 -0.84
N ASP A 119 -6.11 11.80 -2.16
CA ASP A 119 -7.41 11.61 -2.82
C ASP A 119 -7.50 10.22 -3.49
N ILE A 120 -6.83 9.20 -2.92
CA ILE A 120 -6.79 7.85 -3.50
C ILE A 120 -8.15 7.18 -3.35
N VAL A 121 -8.66 6.62 -4.44
CA VAL A 121 -9.96 5.93 -4.53
C VAL A 121 -9.79 4.44 -4.83
N GLY A 122 -10.90 3.70 -4.80
CA GLY A 122 -10.92 2.29 -5.20
C GLY A 122 -10.44 1.32 -4.11
N GLU A 123 -10.10 0.10 -4.51
CA GLU A 123 -9.66 -0.96 -3.60
C GLU A 123 -8.13 -1.01 -3.47
N ILE A 124 -7.64 -1.56 -2.36
CA ILE A 124 -6.24 -1.96 -2.25
C ILE A 124 -6.10 -3.24 -3.09
N PRO A 125 -5.22 -3.27 -4.11
CA PRO A 125 -5.12 -4.42 -5.01
C PRO A 125 -4.66 -5.67 -4.24
N THR A 126 -5.18 -6.83 -4.63
CA THR A 126 -4.82 -8.12 -4.01
C THR A 126 -3.32 -8.43 -4.10
N ALA A 127 -2.63 -7.83 -5.08
CA ALA A 127 -1.19 -7.86 -5.25
C ALA A 127 -0.41 -7.27 -4.06
N ILE A 128 -1.02 -6.46 -3.18
CA ILE A 128 -0.39 -6.00 -1.94
C ILE A 128 0.11 -7.17 -1.08
N GLY A 129 -0.57 -8.32 -1.16
CA GLY A 129 -0.19 -9.54 -0.45
C GLY A 129 1.11 -10.19 -0.96
N LEU A 130 1.71 -9.69 -2.04
CA LEU A 130 3.04 -10.10 -2.50
C LEU A 130 4.16 -9.37 -1.73
N LEU A 131 3.85 -8.26 -1.04
CA LEU A 131 4.79 -7.48 -0.26
C LEU A 131 5.06 -8.17 1.10
N THR A 132 5.79 -9.28 1.04
CA THR A 132 6.07 -10.11 2.23
C THR A 132 6.95 -9.42 3.26
N LYS A 133 7.65 -8.33 2.90
CA LYS A 133 8.48 -7.53 3.80
C LYS A 133 7.75 -6.31 4.40
N LEU A 134 6.50 -6.07 4.01
CA LEU A 134 5.75 -4.89 4.46
C LEU A 134 5.48 -4.94 5.96
N THR A 135 6.01 -3.96 6.68
CA THR A 135 5.82 -3.76 8.13
C THR A 135 4.90 -2.59 8.43
N LYS A 136 4.84 -1.59 7.55
CA LYS A 136 4.00 -0.39 7.74
C LYS A 136 3.18 -0.09 6.48
N LEU A 137 1.87 -0.02 6.65
CA LEU A 137 0.92 0.45 5.65
C LEU A 137 0.05 1.57 6.22
N VAL A 138 0.19 2.77 5.67
CA VAL A 138 -0.61 3.94 6.05
C VAL A 138 -1.31 4.49 4.81
N MET A 139 -2.63 4.43 4.78
CA MET A 139 -3.48 5.02 3.73
C MET A 139 -4.64 5.82 4.34
N ALA A 140 -4.47 6.28 5.58
CA ALA A 140 -5.48 7.06 6.29
C ALA A 140 -5.88 8.36 5.58
N SER A 141 -7.12 8.79 5.80
CA SER A 141 -7.71 9.99 5.18
C SER A 141 -7.60 9.97 3.64
N ASN A 142 -8.16 8.92 3.03
CA ASN A 142 -8.32 8.77 1.58
C ASN A 142 -9.78 8.37 1.29
N GLN A 143 -10.07 7.89 0.08
CA GLN A 143 -11.40 7.43 -0.36
C GLN A 143 -11.39 5.93 -0.72
N VAL A 144 -10.57 5.14 -0.02
CA VAL A 144 -10.40 3.70 -0.24
C VAL A 144 -11.66 2.93 0.19
N VAL A 145 -12.16 2.05 -0.68
CA VAL A 145 -13.34 1.19 -0.48
C VAL A 145 -12.96 -0.29 -0.46
N SER A 146 -11.83 -0.62 0.17
CA SER A 146 -11.22 -1.95 0.09
C SER A 146 -11.71 -2.90 1.17
N PRO A 147 -11.98 -4.18 0.84
CA PRO A 147 -11.96 -5.25 1.82
C PRO A 147 -10.59 -5.35 2.51
N ILE A 148 -10.56 -5.81 3.76
CA ILE A 148 -9.32 -6.00 4.54
C ILE A 148 -8.60 -7.31 4.16
N LEU A 149 -9.31 -8.29 3.60
CA LEU A 149 -8.78 -9.64 3.31
C LEU A 149 -7.44 -9.68 2.56
N PRO A 150 -7.17 -8.84 1.55
CA PRO A 150 -5.86 -8.81 0.87
C PRO A 150 -4.66 -8.63 1.82
N LEU A 151 -4.85 -7.86 2.89
CA LEU A 151 -3.80 -7.55 3.86
C LEU A 151 -3.45 -8.74 4.76
N ALA A 152 -4.30 -9.78 4.82
CA ALA A 152 -4.03 -10.99 5.59
C ALA A 152 -2.82 -11.79 5.07
N LYS A 153 -2.28 -11.43 3.89
CA LYS A 153 -1.05 -12.00 3.34
C LYS A 153 0.21 -11.23 3.76
N CYS A 154 0.08 -10.00 4.27
CA CYS A 154 1.17 -9.19 4.79
C CYS A 154 1.46 -9.61 6.24
N THR A 155 2.03 -10.81 6.43
CA THR A 155 2.19 -11.42 7.77
C THR A 155 3.19 -10.70 8.68
N ASN A 156 4.07 -9.88 8.10
CA ASN A 156 5.03 -9.05 8.84
C ASN A 156 4.49 -7.66 9.19
N LEU A 157 3.21 -7.38 8.92
CA LEU A 157 2.62 -6.06 9.17
C LEU A 157 2.58 -5.75 10.67
N GLU A 158 3.23 -4.66 11.06
CA GLU A 158 3.31 -4.16 12.43
C GLU A 158 2.39 -2.96 12.64
N THR A 159 2.30 -2.08 11.64
CA THR A 159 1.45 -0.88 11.67
C THR A 159 0.50 -0.88 10.48
N LEU A 160 -0.81 -0.84 10.77
CA LEU A 160 -1.86 -0.62 9.79
C LEU A 160 -2.67 0.62 10.14
N ASN A 161 -2.75 1.59 9.24
CA ASN A 161 -3.61 2.76 9.43
C ASN A 161 -4.45 3.02 8.19
N LEU A 162 -5.73 2.67 8.27
CA LEU A 162 -6.73 2.92 7.22
C LEU A 162 -7.87 3.84 7.70
N GLN A 163 -7.70 4.52 8.84
CA GLN A 163 -8.73 5.39 9.41
C GLN A 163 -9.26 6.39 8.37
N GLU A 164 -10.51 6.83 8.55
CA GLU A 164 -11.12 7.83 7.67
C GLU A 164 -11.14 7.44 6.18
N ASN A 165 -11.32 6.15 5.89
CA ASN A 165 -11.61 5.63 4.55
C ASN A 165 -12.95 4.92 4.53
N PRO A 166 -13.78 5.04 3.49
CA PRO A 166 -15.09 4.39 3.42
C PRO A 166 -15.01 2.87 3.11
N LEU A 167 -14.26 2.09 3.90
CA LEU A 167 -14.03 0.64 3.67
C LEU A 167 -15.33 -0.16 3.60
N ARG A 168 -16.30 0.12 4.49
CA ARG A 168 -17.64 -0.51 4.51
C ARG A 168 -17.62 -2.05 4.47
N SER A 169 -16.58 -2.67 5.01
CA SER A 169 -16.37 -4.12 5.01
C SER A 169 -16.39 -4.70 6.42
N SER A 170 -16.45 -6.02 6.55
CA SER A 170 -16.13 -6.69 7.82
C SER A 170 -14.62 -6.94 7.95
N ILE A 171 -14.16 -7.19 9.18
CA ILE A 171 -12.82 -7.74 9.40
C ILE A 171 -12.90 -9.27 9.28
N PRO A 172 -12.21 -9.91 8.32
CA PRO A 172 -12.20 -11.37 8.20
C PRO A 172 -11.35 -11.99 9.31
N SER A 173 -11.71 -13.18 9.79
CA SER A 173 -10.95 -13.87 10.85
C SER A 173 -9.52 -14.19 10.41
N GLU A 174 -9.33 -14.50 9.12
CA GLU A 174 -8.03 -14.76 8.51
C GLU A 174 -7.04 -13.60 8.68
N PHE A 175 -7.53 -12.34 8.73
CA PHE A 175 -6.67 -11.19 8.97
C PHE A 175 -6.01 -11.26 10.35
N PHE A 176 -6.79 -11.50 11.41
CA PHE A 176 -6.24 -11.65 12.76
C PHE A 176 -5.53 -12.99 13.00
N GLN A 177 -5.82 -14.03 12.21
CA GLN A 177 -5.07 -15.28 12.25
C GLN A 177 -3.63 -15.13 11.75
N ASN A 178 -3.41 -14.25 10.75
CA ASN A 178 -2.14 -14.14 10.04
C ASN A 178 -1.31 -12.92 10.45
N CYS A 179 -1.92 -11.77 10.73
CA CYS A 179 -1.22 -10.52 11.03
C CYS A 179 -0.90 -10.39 12.53
N THR A 180 -0.30 -11.43 13.13
CA THR A 180 0.00 -11.48 14.58
C THR A 180 1.16 -10.56 15.00
N SER A 181 1.90 -10.00 14.03
CA SER A 181 2.97 -9.03 14.26
C SER A 181 2.47 -7.61 14.52
N LEU A 182 1.16 -7.36 14.36
CA LEU A 182 0.58 -6.03 14.59
C LEU A 182 0.90 -5.52 16.00
N THR A 183 1.41 -4.30 16.05
CA THR A 183 1.62 -3.51 17.28
C THR A 183 0.67 -2.31 17.32
N SER A 184 0.28 -1.80 16.14
CA SER A 184 -0.68 -0.71 16.01
C SER A 184 -1.64 -0.96 14.85
N PHE A 185 -2.95 -0.88 15.10
CA PHE A 185 -3.91 -0.80 14.00
C PHE A 185 -5.05 0.19 14.25
N HIS A 186 -5.29 1.04 13.25
CA HIS A 186 -6.22 2.16 13.28
C HIS A 186 -7.22 2.03 12.14
N LEU A 187 -8.46 1.73 12.48
CA LEU A 187 -9.58 1.57 11.53
C LEU A 187 -10.79 2.42 11.94
N GLN A 188 -10.60 3.47 12.74
CA GLN A 188 -11.68 4.35 13.16
C GLN A 188 -12.32 5.10 11.98
N ASN A 189 -13.63 5.33 12.08
CA ASN A 189 -14.42 6.03 11.07
C ASN A 189 -14.29 5.42 9.67
N THR A 190 -14.29 4.09 9.55
CA THR A 190 -14.18 3.40 8.26
C THR A 190 -15.46 2.69 7.79
N GLY A 191 -16.52 2.77 8.60
CA GLY A 191 -17.80 2.12 8.32
C GLY A 191 -17.71 0.59 8.41
N LEU A 192 -16.78 0.04 9.19
CA LEU A 192 -16.70 -1.42 9.36
C LEU A 192 -18.01 -1.97 9.89
N THR A 193 -18.44 -3.10 9.33
CA THR A 193 -19.69 -3.80 9.70
C THR A 193 -19.40 -5.22 10.20
N GLY A 194 -20.44 -5.92 10.65
CA GLY A 194 -20.33 -7.30 11.13
C GLY A 194 -19.78 -7.38 12.55
N ALA A 195 -19.46 -8.60 13.00
CA ALA A 195 -18.88 -8.83 14.32
C ALA A 195 -17.36 -8.78 14.27
N LEU A 196 -16.73 -8.38 15.37
CA LEU A 196 -15.29 -8.50 15.53
C LEU A 196 -14.93 -9.99 15.70
N PRO A 197 -14.03 -10.57 14.89
CA PRO A 197 -13.64 -11.97 15.03
C PRO A 197 -12.96 -12.23 16.37
N SER A 198 -13.22 -13.39 17.00
CA SER A 198 -12.59 -13.77 18.28
C SER A 198 -11.08 -13.98 18.13
N GLU A 199 -10.60 -14.20 16.91
CA GLU A 199 -9.17 -14.26 16.59
C GLU A 199 -8.42 -12.97 16.88
N ILE A 200 -9.11 -11.86 17.17
CA ILE A 200 -8.46 -10.65 17.69
C ILE A 200 -7.58 -10.93 18.91
N GLY A 201 -7.92 -11.94 19.73
CA GLY A 201 -7.09 -12.36 20.87
C GLY A 201 -5.73 -12.95 20.50
N ARG A 202 -5.46 -13.21 19.22
CA ARG A 202 -4.13 -13.60 18.71
C ARG A 202 -3.17 -12.41 18.60
N LEU A 203 -3.70 -11.19 18.61
CA LEU A 203 -2.91 -9.97 18.48
C LEU A 203 -2.27 -9.57 19.82
N THR A 204 -1.44 -10.45 20.39
CA THR A 204 -0.84 -10.29 21.73
C THR A 204 0.18 -9.14 21.80
N SER A 205 0.71 -8.73 20.65
CA SER A 205 1.68 -7.64 20.51
C SER A 205 1.05 -6.26 20.33
N VAL A 206 -0.27 -6.17 20.13
CA VAL A 206 -0.97 -4.89 19.88
C VAL A 206 -0.94 -4.03 21.13
N ARG A 207 -0.45 -2.80 20.94
CA ARG A 207 -0.41 -1.72 21.92
C ARG A 207 -1.47 -0.66 21.65
N LEU A 208 -1.67 -0.34 20.39
CA LEU A 208 -2.61 0.69 19.95
C LEU A 208 -3.67 0.07 19.05
N MET A 209 -4.92 0.13 19.50
CA MET A 209 -6.08 -0.35 18.76
C MET A 209 -7.14 0.74 18.75
N ASN A 210 -7.56 1.17 17.55
CA ASN A 210 -8.67 2.11 17.43
C ASN A 210 -9.68 1.64 16.40
N LEU A 211 -10.88 1.32 16.88
CA LEU A 211 -12.04 0.88 16.10
C LEU A 211 -13.23 1.83 16.24
N PHE A 212 -13.04 3.02 16.82
CA PHE A 212 -14.10 3.98 17.10
C PHE A 212 -14.85 4.42 15.84
N GLY A 213 -16.13 4.77 15.96
CA GLY A 213 -16.91 5.35 14.86
C GLY A 213 -17.15 4.40 13.68
N ASN A 214 -17.24 3.09 13.96
CA ASN A 214 -17.66 2.07 12.99
C ASN A 214 -19.07 1.57 13.29
N GLU A 215 -19.60 0.76 12.38
CA GLU A 215 -20.92 0.11 12.45
C GLU A 215 -20.79 -1.35 12.91
N LEU A 216 -19.80 -1.63 13.77
CA LEU A 216 -19.58 -2.95 14.31
C LEU A 216 -20.80 -3.40 15.12
N THR A 217 -21.24 -4.61 14.84
CA THR A 217 -22.38 -5.25 15.49
C THR A 217 -21.88 -6.32 16.47
N SER A 218 -22.78 -6.86 17.28
CA SER A 218 -22.46 -7.85 18.32
C SER A 218 -21.67 -7.28 19.51
N THR A 219 -21.51 -8.11 20.54
CA THR A 219 -20.66 -7.81 21.70
C THR A 219 -19.20 -7.92 21.33
N ILE A 220 -18.35 -7.11 21.97
CA ILE A 220 -16.90 -7.24 21.90
C ILE A 220 -16.52 -8.66 22.36
N PRO A 221 -15.76 -9.45 21.58
CA PRO A 221 -15.29 -10.77 21.98
C PRO A 221 -14.46 -10.71 23.25
N THR A 222 -14.68 -11.67 24.16
CA THR A 222 -13.92 -11.75 25.41
C THR A 222 -12.42 -11.95 25.19
N GLU A 223 -12.05 -12.54 24.04
CA GLU A 223 -10.69 -12.78 23.59
C GLU A 223 -9.88 -11.49 23.41
N ILE A 224 -10.53 -10.32 23.28
CA ILE A 224 -9.83 -9.03 23.29
C ILE A 224 -8.99 -8.85 24.58
N GLY A 225 -9.38 -9.49 25.69
CA GLY A 225 -8.61 -9.48 26.94
C GLY A 225 -7.27 -10.23 26.87
N LEU A 226 -7.00 -10.96 25.78
CA LEU A 226 -5.70 -11.59 25.52
C LEU A 226 -4.69 -10.62 24.89
N CYS A 227 -5.14 -9.45 24.41
CA CYS A 227 -4.28 -8.38 23.92
C CYS A 227 -3.67 -7.60 25.10
N GLN A 228 -2.72 -8.23 25.80
CA GLN A 228 -2.18 -7.76 27.09
C GLN A 228 -1.29 -6.50 26.98
N SER A 229 -0.93 -6.09 25.76
CA SER A 229 -0.05 -4.95 25.52
C SER A 229 -0.80 -3.64 25.25
N ILE A 230 -2.14 -3.65 25.21
CA ILE A 230 -2.96 -2.46 24.90
C ILE A 230 -2.81 -1.40 26.02
N GLU A 231 -2.46 -0.18 25.61
CA GLU A 231 -2.33 1.01 26.48
C GLU A 231 -3.64 1.81 26.57
#